data_AF-A0A8H6V5L7-F1
#
_entry.id   AF-A0A8H6V5L7-F1
#
_cell.length_a   1.000
_cell.length_b   1.000
_cell.length_c   1.000
_cell.angle_alpha   90.00
_cell.angle_beta   90.00
_cell.angle_gamma   90.00
#
_symmetry.space_group_name_H-M   'P 1'
#
loop_
_entity.id
_entity.type
_entity.pdbx_description
1 polymer ?
#
loop_
_entity_poly.entity_id
_entity_poly.type
_entity_poly.pdbx_seq_one_letter_code
_entity_poly.pdbx_strand_id
1 'polypeptide(L)'
;MTAPNMSLKSVIQTAYDIPRRIHHGDESAVTGVWNLLLNHYFNQRDGFVHRSEDKVEGGYVDMSSYQWVVRPNQPRRVRTPFLVTQCKRTARENDKATWAEGFDQLKRYMRHMVAQHPWRHPQYGIIAVGRYVEFYKWDAAKSVPVLYAGRDLKESGQGAQLLWLDADELERTYRFREKEEWVGTYRLIYFDRSSQAYRLSGIAHLADPIETFFKAPIDRNQACIGLTNRDPSGLVRYHVQNVALWSSSLAKPVDWREFAFAVHASCWSLTLRFVDADVENHLYSILAVSLKRMTELHSEEFPVWDSWTKKRRAQDPFRIPVIGRLIEECKRRRAEPAPALRRSSRVRSRIPRLNLPCDILCLILDRLDYLSVRRFCQAVHCPPMDSYWRGRAAPHLLELDEIRHEDLDWRHLCLEIEKLRRSSESFWTRDRTLKILRHNKDAYLRNLKKAQPLTPKDVINHIQYGVGRDAAFNRVFKYPDEFN
;
A
#
# COMPACT_ATOMS: atom_id res chain seq x y z
N MET A 1 -7.83 13.57 19.73
CA MET A 1 -7.08 12.59 18.93
C MET A 1 -7.77 11.23 19.07
N THR A 2 -8.66 10.91 18.13
CA THR A 2 -9.17 9.55 17.96
C THR A 2 -8.01 8.70 17.42
N ALA A 3 -7.70 7.58 18.09
CA ALA A 3 -6.67 6.67 17.61
C ALA A 3 -6.96 6.27 16.16
N PRO A 4 -5.97 6.27 15.25
CA PRO A 4 -6.18 5.76 13.91
C PRO A 4 -6.68 4.32 14.01
N ASN A 5 -7.71 3.98 13.25
CA ASN A 5 -8.24 2.63 13.05
C ASN A 5 -7.16 1.75 12.37
N MET A 6 -6.02 1.51 13.02
CA MET A 6 -5.24 0.31 12.74
C MET A 6 -6.10 -0.86 13.21
N SER A 7 -6.86 -1.38 12.27
CA SER A 7 -7.95 -2.28 12.56
C SER A 7 -7.41 -3.70 12.67
N LEU A 8 -8.06 -4.49 13.51
CA LEU A 8 -7.90 -5.95 13.59
C LEU A 8 -7.80 -6.63 12.20
N LYS A 9 -8.30 -6.00 11.14
CA LYS A 9 -8.21 -6.42 9.74
C LYS A 9 -6.77 -6.62 9.24
N SER A 10 -5.78 -5.83 9.68
CA SER A 10 -4.37 -6.06 9.28
C SER A 10 -3.78 -7.30 9.94
N VAL A 11 -4.13 -7.53 11.21
CA VAL A 11 -3.78 -8.76 11.93
C VAL A 11 -4.41 -9.98 11.26
N ILE A 12 -5.68 -9.87 10.84
CA ILE A 12 -6.42 -10.93 10.14
C ILE A 12 -5.64 -11.39 8.91
N GLN A 13 -5.17 -10.46 8.07
CA GLN A 13 -4.47 -10.82 6.83
C GLN A 13 -3.18 -11.61 7.10
N THR A 14 -2.28 -11.05 7.92
CA THR A 14 -0.99 -11.70 8.20
C THR A 14 -1.16 -13.00 8.99
N ALA A 15 -2.19 -13.07 9.84
CA ALA A 15 -2.55 -14.30 10.53
C ALA A 15 -3.01 -15.42 9.60
N TYR A 16 -3.44 -15.16 8.36
CA TYR A 16 -3.70 -16.23 7.39
C TYR A 16 -2.45 -16.62 6.57
N ASP A 17 -1.46 -15.74 6.48
CA ASP A 17 -0.23 -15.97 5.69
C ASP A 17 0.89 -16.65 6.51
N ILE A 18 1.05 -16.28 7.77
CA ILE A 18 2.14 -16.77 8.65
C ILE A 18 1.98 -18.23 9.12
N PRO A 19 0.79 -18.74 9.49
CA PRO A 19 0.72 -20.04 10.13
C PRO A 19 1.06 -21.21 9.20
N ARG A 20 1.15 -20.98 7.88
CA ARG A 20 1.64 -22.01 6.94
C ARG A 20 3.05 -22.53 7.25
N ARG A 21 3.83 -21.86 8.12
CA ARG A 21 5.18 -22.26 8.52
C ARG A 21 5.28 -22.90 9.91
N ILE A 22 4.18 -22.97 10.68
CA ILE A 22 4.17 -23.63 11.99
C ILE A 22 3.95 -25.14 11.77
N HIS A 23 5.04 -25.88 11.57
CA HIS A 23 4.98 -27.35 11.52
C HIS A 23 5.17 -27.91 12.94
N HIS A 24 4.14 -28.59 13.45
CA HIS A 24 4.15 -29.32 14.73
C HIS A 24 4.60 -28.49 15.95
N GLY A 25 3.90 -27.39 16.23
CA GLY A 25 4.14 -26.57 17.42
C GLY A 25 3.28 -26.99 18.61
N ASP A 26 3.86 -26.90 19.81
CA ASP A 26 3.09 -26.85 21.05
C ASP A 26 2.29 -25.52 21.15
N GLU A 27 1.50 -25.37 22.21
CA GLU A 27 0.67 -24.18 22.44
C GLU A 27 1.52 -22.91 22.58
N SER A 28 2.69 -23.02 23.22
CA SER A 28 3.65 -21.92 23.36
C SER A 28 4.16 -21.39 22.02
N ALA A 29 4.35 -22.24 21.02
CA ALA A 29 4.75 -21.81 19.69
C ALA A 29 3.68 -20.93 19.02
N VAL A 30 2.40 -21.32 19.14
CA VAL A 30 1.26 -20.54 18.62
C VAL A 30 1.16 -19.21 19.37
N THR A 31 1.24 -19.22 20.70
CA THR A 31 1.26 -18.02 21.53
C THR A 31 2.43 -17.09 21.19
N GLY A 32 3.62 -17.63 20.93
CA GLY A 32 4.79 -16.85 20.54
C GLY A 32 4.60 -16.11 19.21
N VAL A 33 4.03 -16.78 18.21
CA VAL A 33 3.70 -16.16 16.90
C VAL A 33 2.67 -15.06 17.07
N TRP A 34 1.63 -15.31 17.87
CA TRP A 34 0.60 -14.32 18.13
C TRP A 34 1.11 -13.13 18.93
N ASN A 35 2.01 -13.34 19.90
CA ASN A 35 2.66 -12.25 20.62
C ASN A 35 3.49 -11.37 19.67
N LEU A 36 4.24 -11.97 18.74
CA LEU A 36 4.97 -11.23 17.71
C LEU A 36 4.02 -10.41 16.83
N LEU A 37 2.96 -11.05 16.31
CA LEU A 37 1.95 -10.42 15.46
C LEU A 37 1.28 -9.23 16.15
N LEU A 38 0.82 -9.42 17.38
CA LEU A 38 0.16 -8.37 18.13
C LEU A 38 1.12 -7.23 18.45
N ASN A 39 2.36 -7.50 18.87
CA ASN A 39 3.34 -6.42 19.10
C ASN A 39 3.74 -5.68 17.82
N HIS A 40 3.66 -6.33 16.66
CA HIS A 40 3.90 -5.67 15.38
C HIS A 40 2.76 -4.69 15.04
N TYR A 41 1.51 -5.17 15.09
CA TYR A 41 0.34 -4.41 14.67
C TYR A 41 -0.21 -3.44 15.74
N PHE A 42 -0.03 -3.77 17.01
CA PHE A 42 -0.46 -3.03 18.17
C PHE A 42 0.74 -2.77 19.07
N ASN A 43 1.69 -1.96 18.59
CA ASN A 43 2.94 -1.75 19.30
C ASN A 43 2.81 -0.75 20.48
N GLN A 44 3.80 -0.79 21.37
CA GLN A 44 3.86 0.07 22.57
C GLN A 44 3.97 1.58 22.27
N ARG A 45 4.54 1.97 21.12
CA ARG A 45 4.68 3.38 20.73
C ARG A 45 3.30 4.00 20.47
N ASP A 46 2.38 3.21 19.94
CA ASP A 46 0.98 3.60 19.69
C ASP A 46 0.09 3.45 20.93
N GLY A 47 0.68 3.16 22.10
CA GLY A 47 0.00 3.06 23.38
C GLY A 47 -0.66 1.70 23.62
N PHE A 48 -0.31 0.67 22.86
CA PHE A 48 -0.80 -0.69 23.08
C PHE A 48 0.12 -1.50 23.99
N VAL A 49 -0.43 -2.39 24.79
CA VAL A 49 0.33 -3.27 25.68
C VAL A 49 -0.31 -4.66 25.67
N HIS A 50 0.52 -5.69 25.53
CA HIS A 50 0.10 -7.08 25.59
C HIS A 50 0.64 -7.73 26.86
N ARG A 51 -0.18 -8.56 27.49
CA ARG A 51 0.18 -9.35 28.67
C ARG A 51 -0.05 -10.81 28.36
N SER A 52 1.00 -11.62 28.42
CA SER A 52 0.89 -13.07 28.32
C SER A 52 0.44 -13.67 29.65
N GLU A 53 -0.32 -14.76 29.58
CA GLU A 53 -0.82 -15.51 30.75
C GLU A 53 -1.52 -14.62 31.78
N ASP A 54 -2.34 -13.68 31.30
CA ASP A 54 -2.97 -12.69 32.16
C ASP A 54 -4.12 -13.35 32.95
N LYS A 55 -4.07 -13.20 34.27
CA LYS A 55 -5.12 -13.71 35.15
C LYS A 55 -6.31 -12.77 35.11
N VAL A 56 -7.44 -13.26 34.62
CA VAL A 56 -8.72 -12.53 34.56
C VAL A 56 -9.76 -13.22 35.42
N GLU A 57 -10.86 -12.53 35.71
CA GLU A 57 -12.01 -13.19 36.32
C GLU A 57 -12.54 -14.28 35.38
N GLY A 58 -12.46 -15.53 35.82
CA GLY A 58 -12.84 -16.70 35.03
C GLY A 58 -11.69 -17.52 34.44
N GLY A 59 -10.42 -17.16 34.68
CA GLY A 59 -9.28 -18.02 34.34
C GLY A 59 -7.99 -17.29 33.94
N TYR A 60 -7.13 -18.01 33.22
CA TYR A 60 -5.94 -17.44 32.57
C TYR A 60 -6.21 -17.29 31.08
N VAL A 61 -5.94 -16.10 30.57
CA VAL A 61 -5.96 -15.80 29.13
C VAL A 61 -4.53 -15.90 28.62
N ASP A 62 -4.34 -16.55 27.47
CA ASP A 62 -3.00 -16.66 26.90
C ASP A 62 -2.41 -15.29 26.58
N MET A 63 -3.21 -14.36 26.05
CA MET A 63 -2.85 -12.95 25.96
C MET A 63 -4.02 -11.98 26.13
N SER A 64 -3.83 -10.96 26.96
CA SER A 64 -4.71 -9.80 27.07
C SER A 64 -4.05 -8.56 26.48
N SER A 65 -4.79 -7.84 25.64
CA SER A 65 -4.31 -6.65 24.92
C SER A 65 -5.07 -5.40 25.36
N TYR A 66 -4.30 -4.36 25.66
CA TYR A 66 -4.76 -3.10 26.22
C TYR A 66 -4.31 -1.93 25.35
N GLN A 67 -5.09 -0.86 25.35
CA GLN A 67 -4.73 0.43 24.78
C GLN A 67 -4.82 1.53 25.84
N TRP A 68 -3.81 2.40 25.90
CA TRP A 68 -3.84 3.61 26.71
C TRP A 68 -4.59 4.71 25.98
N VAL A 69 -5.84 4.97 26.38
CA VAL A 69 -6.70 5.98 25.74
C VAL A 69 -6.96 7.17 26.66
N VAL A 70 -7.05 8.38 26.08
CA VAL A 70 -7.54 9.57 26.79
C VAL A 70 -9.06 9.61 26.61
N ARG A 71 -9.80 9.66 27.73
CA ARG A 71 -11.28 9.66 27.68
C ARG A 71 -11.81 11.10 27.69
N PRO A 72 -12.98 11.36 27.10
CA PRO A 72 -13.70 12.59 27.35
C PRO A 72 -13.89 12.74 28.87
N ASN A 73 -13.46 13.87 29.43
CA ASN A 73 -13.53 14.20 30.86
C ASN A 73 -12.52 13.50 31.78
N GLN A 74 -11.51 12.81 31.26
CA GLN A 74 -10.38 12.33 32.07
C GLN A 74 -9.05 12.75 31.43
N PRO A 75 -8.28 13.66 32.06
CA PRO A 75 -7.03 14.16 31.49
C PRO A 75 -5.91 13.10 31.52
N ARG A 76 -6.05 12.06 32.35
CA ARG A 76 -5.09 10.96 32.42
C ARG A 76 -5.46 9.86 31.42
N ARG A 77 -4.44 9.28 30.79
CA ARG A 77 -4.60 8.07 29.98
C ARG A 77 -5.06 6.92 30.88
N VAL A 78 -6.09 6.20 30.44
CA VAL A 78 -6.60 5.03 31.13
C VAL A 78 -6.33 3.80 30.28
N ARG A 79 -5.76 2.77 30.90
CA ARG A 79 -5.58 1.47 30.28
C ARG A 79 -6.96 0.86 30.03
N THR A 80 -7.28 0.60 28.77
CA THR A 80 -8.55 0.04 28.34
C THR A 80 -8.28 -1.25 27.56
N PRO A 81 -8.72 -2.42 28.06
CA PRO A 81 -8.64 -3.67 27.32
C PRO A 81 -9.53 -3.58 26.08
N PHE A 82 -9.06 -4.18 24.99
CA PHE A 82 -9.76 -4.15 23.71
C PHE A 82 -9.72 -5.49 22.96
N LEU A 83 -8.80 -6.39 23.32
CA LEU A 83 -8.60 -7.65 22.62
C LEU A 83 -8.12 -8.74 23.59
N VAL A 84 -8.74 -9.92 23.50
CA VAL A 84 -8.37 -11.15 24.21
C VAL A 84 -7.98 -12.19 23.16
N THR A 85 -6.85 -12.87 23.35
CA THR A 85 -6.40 -13.94 22.45
C THR A 85 -6.24 -15.24 23.22
N GLN A 86 -6.91 -16.28 22.75
CA GLN A 86 -6.75 -17.66 23.20
C GLN A 86 -6.03 -18.45 22.11
N CYS A 87 -4.98 -19.16 22.49
CA CYS A 87 -4.18 -20.04 21.67
C CYS A 87 -4.42 -21.49 22.07
N LYS A 88 -4.26 -22.42 21.13
CA LYS A 88 -4.24 -23.87 21.36
C LYS A 88 -3.24 -24.53 20.41
N ARG A 89 -2.65 -25.64 20.85
CA ARG A 89 -1.65 -26.41 20.09
C ARG A 89 -2.15 -26.93 18.72
N THR A 90 -1.23 -27.09 17.77
CA THR A 90 -1.47 -27.58 16.40
C THR A 90 -2.16 -28.94 16.33
N ALA A 91 -1.90 -29.85 17.29
CA ALA A 91 -2.53 -31.16 17.31
C ALA A 91 -4.06 -31.14 17.48
N ARG A 92 -4.65 -29.97 17.80
CA ARG A 92 -6.08 -29.79 18.06
C ARG A 92 -6.81 -29.00 16.97
N GLU A 93 -6.16 -28.71 15.85
CA GLU A 93 -6.74 -27.93 14.73
C GLU A 93 -8.12 -28.44 14.30
N ASN A 94 -8.28 -29.76 14.19
CA ASN A 94 -9.50 -30.40 13.71
C ASN A 94 -10.46 -30.83 14.83
N ASP A 95 -10.12 -30.58 16.09
CA ASP A 95 -10.93 -31.00 17.23
C ASP A 95 -12.04 -29.97 17.52
N LYS A 96 -13.27 -30.30 17.11
CA LYS A 96 -14.46 -29.46 17.34
C LYS A 96 -14.65 -29.11 18.82
N ALA A 97 -14.31 -30.01 19.74
CA ALA A 97 -14.45 -29.76 21.17
C ALA A 97 -13.49 -28.67 21.64
N THR A 98 -12.23 -28.69 21.16
CA THR A 98 -11.24 -27.65 21.46
C THR A 98 -11.72 -26.26 21.04
N TRP A 99 -12.36 -26.14 19.88
CA TRP A 99 -12.87 -24.86 19.41
C TRP A 99 -14.10 -24.39 20.18
N ALA A 100 -15.02 -25.29 20.52
CA ALA A 100 -16.16 -24.97 21.36
C ALA A 100 -15.70 -24.50 22.75
N GLU A 101 -14.73 -25.21 23.35
CA GLU A 101 -14.11 -24.82 24.62
C GLU A 101 -13.42 -23.46 24.53
N GLY A 102 -12.66 -23.21 23.45
CA GLY A 102 -12.02 -21.93 23.18
C GLY A 102 -13.04 -20.79 23.05
N PHE A 103 -14.18 -21.03 22.40
CA PHE A 103 -15.26 -20.04 22.28
C PHE A 103 -15.93 -19.76 23.61
N ASP A 104 -16.18 -20.78 24.43
CA ASP A 104 -16.75 -20.61 25.77
C ASP A 104 -15.78 -19.85 26.69
N GLN A 105 -14.47 -20.16 26.63
CA GLN A 105 -13.43 -19.40 27.32
C GLN A 105 -13.44 -17.94 26.88
N LEU A 106 -13.36 -17.69 25.56
CA LEU A 106 -13.35 -16.35 25.01
C LEU A 106 -14.60 -15.55 25.40
N LYS A 107 -15.78 -16.17 25.36
CA LYS A 107 -17.06 -15.55 25.75
C LYS A 107 -17.03 -15.09 27.20
N ARG A 108 -16.49 -15.90 28.12
CA ARG A 108 -16.33 -15.51 29.54
C ARG A 108 -15.39 -14.30 29.67
N TYR A 109 -14.23 -14.36 29.02
CA TYR A 109 -13.22 -13.30 29.11
C TYR A 109 -13.70 -11.98 28.51
N MET A 110 -14.34 -12.02 27.34
CA MET A 110 -14.89 -10.81 26.70
C MET A 110 -16.03 -10.20 27.53
N ARG A 111 -16.86 -11.02 28.17
CA ARG A 111 -17.91 -10.51 29.09
C ARG A 111 -17.29 -9.74 30.25
N HIS A 112 -16.23 -10.29 30.87
CA HIS A 112 -15.52 -9.61 31.95
C HIS A 112 -14.84 -8.31 31.46
N MET A 113 -14.17 -8.37 30.31
CA MET A 113 -13.54 -7.23 29.66
C MET A 113 -14.52 -6.06 29.42
N VAL A 114 -15.74 -6.38 28.96
CA VAL A 114 -16.82 -5.40 28.76
C VAL A 114 -17.35 -4.87 30.09
N ALA A 115 -17.54 -5.73 31.09
CA ALA A 115 -18.06 -5.34 32.41
C ALA A 115 -17.12 -4.36 33.15
N GLN A 116 -15.80 -4.52 32.98
CA GLN A 116 -14.81 -3.63 33.59
C GLN A 116 -14.83 -2.20 33.02
N HIS A 117 -15.43 -1.99 31.84
CA HIS A 117 -15.31 -0.73 31.12
C HIS A 117 -16.61 -0.24 30.48
N PRO A 118 -17.31 0.72 31.09
CA PRO A 118 -18.55 1.29 30.56
C PRO A 118 -18.35 2.18 29.31
N TRP A 119 -17.12 2.37 28.85
CA TRP A 119 -16.82 3.17 27.66
C TRP A 119 -16.95 2.33 26.39
N ARG A 120 -17.46 2.93 25.31
CA ARG A 120 -17.71 2.28 24.01
C ARG A 120 -16.42 2.00 23.22
N HIS A 121 -15.42 1.37 23.84
CA HIS A 121 -14.28 0.84 23.11
C HIS A 121 -14.71 -0.43 22.37
N PRO A 122 -14.40 -0.60 21.07
CA PRO A 122 -14.57 -1.88 20.39
C PRO A 122 -13.83 -2.99 21.13
N GLN A 123 -14.50 -4.13 21.31
CA GLN A 123 -13.98 -5.30 22.03
C GLN A 123 -13.90 -6.48 21.07
N TYR A 124 -12.73 -7.10 21.02
CA TYR A 124 -12.40 -8.16 20.08
C TYR A 124 -11.88 -9.41 20.78
N GLY A 125 -11.99 -10.52 20.08
CA GLY A 125 -11.52 -11.81 20.53
C GLY A 125 -10.81 -12.56 19.42
N ILE A 126 -9.78 -13.33 19.75
CA ILE A 126 -9.09 -14.21 18.83
C ILE A 126 -9.04 -15.60 19.44
N ILE A 127 -9.40 -16.61 18.64
CA ILE A 127 -9.13 -18.02 18.94
C ILE A 127 -8.17 -18.51 17.87
N ALA A 128 -6.96 -18.86 18.26
CA ALA A 128 -5.94 -19.40 17.39
C ALA A 128 -5.65 -20.85 17.77
N VAL A 129 -5.90 -21.79 16.87
CA VAL A 129 -5.57 -23.20 17.09
C VAL A 129 -4.63 -23.64 15.99
N GLY A 130 -3.36 -23.85 16.34
CA GLY A 130 -2.32 -24.16 15.38
C GLY A 130 -2.24 -23.14 14.24
N ARG A 131 -2.60 -23.59 13.05
CA ARG A 131 -2.55 -22.84 11.79
C ARG A 131 -3.82 -22.08 11.45
N TYR A 132 -4.87 -22.25 12.23
CA TYR A 132 -6.17 -21.66 11.98
C TYR A 132 -6.49 -20.63 13.04
N VAL A 133 -7.29 -19.65 12.65
CA VAL A 133 -7.71 -18.57 13.54
C VAL A 133 -9.16 -18.17 13.28
N GLU A 134 -9.86 -17.82 14.34
CA GLU A 134 -11.13 -17.13 14.32
C GLU A 134 -11.02 -15.80 15.07
N PHE A 135 -11.63 -14.78 14.51
CA PHE A 135 -11.74 -13.45 15.06
C PHE A 135 -13.19 -13.21 15.43
N TYR A 136 -13.40 -12.56 16.56
CA TYR A 136 -14.70 -12.26 17.13
C TYR A 136 -14.78 -10.79 17.48
N LYS A 137 -15.99 -10.23 17.39
CA LYS A 137 -16.32 -8.90 17.88
C LYS A 137 -17.45 -9.02 18.88
N TRP A 138 -17.37 -8.28 19.99
CA TRP A 138 -18.46 -8.25 20.97
C TRP A 138 -19.69 -7.56 20.37
N ASP A 139 -20.84 -8.24 20.39
CA ASP A 139 -22.14 -7.65 20.12
C ASP A 139 -22.76 -7.21 21.45
N ALA A 140 -22.78 -5.90 21.67
CA ALA A 140 -23.33 -5.32 22.90
C ALA A 140 -24.84 -5.58 23.04
N ALA A 141 -25.59 -5.67 21.94
CA ALA A 141 -27.03 -5.91 21.99
C ALA A 141 -27.34 -7.35 22.42
N LYS A 142 -26.55 -8.31 21.94
CA LYS A 142 -26.73 -9.74 22.28
C LYS A 142 -25.92 -10.19 23.49
N SER A 143 -24.99 -9.36 23.97
CA SER A 143 -24.05 -9.68 25.06
C SER A 143 -23.29 -10.98 24.83
N VAL A 144 -22.85 -11.19 23.59
CA VAL A 144 -22.06 -12.36 23.15
C VAL A 144 -21.02 -11.96 22.10
N PRO A 145 -19.91 -12.71 21.97
CA PRO A 145 -19.02 -12.59 20.83
C PRO A 145 -19.74 -13.08 19.56
N VAL A 146 -19.62 -12.32 18.47
CA VAL A 146 -20.09 -12.70 17.13
C VAL A 146 -18.86 -12.91 16.25
N LEU A 147 -18.90 -13.98 15.45
CA LEU A 147 -17.82 -14.30 14.53
C LEU A 147 -17.61 -13.11 13.56
N TYR A 148 -16.40 -12.59 13.55
CA TYR A 148 -15.97 -11.46 12.74
C TYR A 148 -15.17 -11.93 11.51
N ALA A 149 -14.33 -12.97 11.66
CA ALA A 149 -13.68 -13.70 10.57
C ALA A 149 -13.37 -15.14 11.02
N GLY A 150 -13.60 -16.17 10.19
CA GLY A 150 -13.59 -17.59 10.64
C GLY A 150 -12.44 -18.48 10.15
N ARG A 151 -12.36 -19.70 10.69
CA ARG A 151 -11.44 -20.80 10.28
C ARG A 151 -11.54 -21.13 8.79
N ASP A 152 -12.78 -21.13 8.30
CA ASP A 152 -13.19 -21.73 7.05
C ASP A 152 -13.13 -20.76 5.87
N LEU A 153 -12.05 -19.98 5.78
CA LEU A 153 -11.69 -19.34 4.50
C LEU A 153 -11.27 -20.38 3.44
N LYS A 154 -10.93 -21.61 3.84
CA LYS A 154 -10.60 -22.72 2.92
C LYS A 154 -11.52 -23.95 2.95
N GLU A 155 -12.08 -24.37 4.10
CA GLU A 155 -12.69 -25.72 4.24
C GLU A 155 -14.19 -25.76 4.50
N SER A 156 -14.89 -24.63 4.64
CA SER A 156 -16.33 -24.68 4.40
C SER A 156 -16.51 -25.05 2.93
N GLY A 157 -17.07 -26.22 2.64
CA GLY A 157 -17.63 -26.58 1.33
C GLY A 157 -18.69 -25.59 0.82
N GLN A 158 -18.83 -24.44 1.48
CA GLN A 158 -19.51 -23.23 1.07
C GLN A 158 -18.53 -22.10 0.72
N GLY A 159 -17.57 -22.38 -0.18
CA GLY A 159 -16.95 -21.39 -1.06
C GLY A 159 -16.60 -20.03 -0.44
N ALA A 160 -15.49 -19.99 0.29
CA ALA A 160 -14.53 -18.89 0.32
C ALA A 160 -15.10 -17.47 0.61
N GLN A 161 -14.90 -17.02 1.86
CA GLN A 161 -15.36 -15.74 2.36
C GLN A 161 -14.38 -14.62 1.99
N LEU A 162 -14.72 -13.83 0.99
CA LEU A 162 -14.08 -12.54 0.76
C LEU A 162 -14.28 -11.63 1.97
N LEU A 163 -13.20 -11.07 2.51
CA LEU A 163 -13.29 -9.97 3.47
C LEU A 163 -13.62 -8.69 2.70
N TRP A 164 -14.84 -8.20 2.86
CA TRP A 164 -15.32 -6.97 2.24
C TRP A 164 -14.98 -5.75 3.09
N LEU A 165 -14.51 -4.69 2.43
CA LEU A 165 -14.00 -3.46 3.02
C LEU A 165 -14.45 -2.25 2.20
N ASP A 166 -14.34 -1.08 2.79
CA ASP A 166 -14.37 0.18 2.05
C ASP A 166 -13.01 0.37 1.34
N ALA A 167 -13.03 0.75 0.06
CA ALA A 167 -11.83 0.91 -0.75
C ALA A 167 -10.93 2.03 -0.24
N ASP A 168 -11.50 3.15 0.18
CA ASP A 168 -10.75 4.28 0.72
C ASP A 168 -10.17 3.94 2.09
N GLU A 169 -10.88 3.17 2.91
CA GLU A 169 -10.35 2.60 4.15
C GLU A 169 -9.15 1.70 3.84
N LEU A 170 -9.22 0.85 2.81
CA LEU A 170 -8.11 -0.02 2.43
C LEU A 170 -6.87 0.81 2.03
N GLU A 171 -7.01 1.77 1.10
CA GLU A 171 -5.89 2.60 0.62
C GLU A 171 -5.28 3.48 1.73
N ARG A 172 -6.10 3.96 2.67
CA ARG A 172 -5.64 4.77 3.81
C ARG A 172 -5.00 3.94 4.91
N THR A 173 -5.58 2.79 5.25
CA THR A 173 -5.15 1.95 6.38
C THR A 173 -3.94 1.12 6.02
N TYR A 174 -4.00 0.47 4.85
CA TYR A 174 -2.91 -0.33 4.33
C TYR A 174 -1.98 0.58 3.56
N ARG A 175 -1.25 1.43 4.30
CA ARG A 175 -0.19 2.27 3.71
C ARG A 175 1.04 1.43 3.30
N PHE A 176 0.83 0.27 2.68
CA PHE A 176 1.79 -0.67 2.08
C PHE A 176 3.20 -0.54 2.67
N ARG A 177 3.29 -0.72 3.99
CA ARG A 177 4.50 -0.38 4.75
C ARG A 177 5.58 -1.44 4.53
N GLU A 178 5.14 -2.66 4.24
CA GLU A 178 6.02 -3.78 3.94
C GLU A 178 6.10 -4.04 2.44
N LYS A 179 7.26 -4.56 2.00
CA LYS A 179 7.57 -4.77 0.58
C LYS A 179 6.55 -5.63 -0.16
N GLU A 180 5.88 -6.53 0.56
CA GLU A 180 4.99 -7.54 -0.01
C GLU A 180 3.55 -7.01 -0.20
N GLU A 181 3.13 -6.01 0.58
CA GLU A 181 1.75 -5.52 0.57
C GLU A 181 1.42 -4.73 -0.70
N TRP A 182 2.39 -4.00 -1.26
CA TRP A 182 2.24 -3.24 -2.51
C TRP A 182 1.86 -4.12 -3.70
N VAL A 183 2.49 -5.29 -3.81
CA VAL A 183 2.46 -6.13 -5.02
C VAL A 183 1.11 -6.83 -5.18
N GLY A 184 0.29 -6.86 -4.12
CA GLY A 184 -0.93 -7.64 -4.07
C GLY A 184 -2.21 -6.89 -4.42
N THR A 185 -2.27 -5.55 -4.37
CA THR A 185 -3.55 -4.84 -4.49
C THR A 185 -3.76 -4.19 -5.85
N TYR A 186 -4.90 -4.49 -6.47
CA TYR A 186 -5.23 -4.06 -7.82
C TYR A 186 -6.67 -3.55 -7.92
N ARG A 187 -6.86 -2.59 -8.82
CA ARG A 187 -8.14 -2.27 -9.43
C ARG A 187 -8.14 -2.81 -10.86
N LEU A 188 -9.32 -3.03 -11.41
CA LEU A 188 -9.54 -3.46 -12.78
C LEU A 188 -10.22 -2.34 -13.57
N ILE A 189 -9.71 -2.04 -14.76
CA ILE A 189 -10.43 -1.28 -15.78
C ILE A 189 -11.04 -2.30 -16.73
N TYR A 190 -12.37 -2.33 -16.83
CA TYR A 190 -13.08 -3.35 -17.61
C TYR A 190 -14.21 -2.75 -18.42
N PHE A 191 -14.60 -3.41 -19.51
CA PHE A 191 -15.74 -2.96 -20.34
C PHE A 191 -17.04 -3.53 -19.78
N ASP A 192 -17.94 -2.65 -19.34
CA ASP A 192 -19.26 -3.00 -18.85
C ASP A 192 -20.26 -3.05 -20.02
N ARG A 193 -20.69 -4.26 -20.37
CA ARG A 193 -21.63 -4.48 -21.49
C ARG A 193 -23.00 -3.85 -21.24
N SER A 194 -23.40 -3.64 -19.99
CA SER A 194 -24.71 -3.03 -19.69
C SER A 194 -24.72 -1.54 -20.02
N SER A 195 -23.65 -0.84 -19.67
CA SER A 195 -23.48 0.60 -19.94
C SER A 195 -22.76 0.92 -21.25
N GLN A 196 -22.24 -0.10 -21.94
CA GLN A 196 -21.40 0.04 -23.15
C GLN A 196 -20.19 0.98 -22.92
N ALA A 197 -19.64 0.98 -21.71
CA ALA A 197 -18.58 1.88 -21.29
C ALA A 197 -17.51 1.16 -20.46
N TYR A 198 -16.31 1.73 -20.41
CA TYR A 198 -15.29 1.28 -19.48
C TYR A 198 -15.60 1.76 -18.07
N ARG A 199 -15.39 0.88 -17.08
CA ARG A 199 -15.59 1.16 -15.66
C ARG A 199 -14.36 0.75 -14.85
N LEU A 200 -14.17 1.43 -13.74
CA LEU A 200 -13.17 1.09 -12.74
C LEU A 200 -13.83 0.22 -11.66
N SER A 201 -13.19 -0.89 -11.33
CA SER A 201 -13.61 -1.77 -10.25
C SER A 201 -13.20 -1.21 -8.88
N GLY A 202 -13.70 -1.86 -7.84
CA GLY A 202 -13.15 -1.77 -6.49
C GLY A 202 -11.74 -2.35 -6.40
N ILE A 203 -11.20 -2.40 -5.19
CA ILE A 203 -9.85 -2.95 -4.95
C ILE A 203 -9.95 -4.43 -4.62
N ALA A 204 -9.03 -5.23 -5.12
CA ALA A 204 -8.88 -6.59 -4.61
C ALA A 204 -7.43 -6.98 -4.40
N HIS A 205 -7.23 -7.94 -3.51
CA HIS A 205 -5.93 -8.52 -3.18
C HIS A 205 -5.69 -9.81 -3.97
N LEU A 206 -4.60 -9.86 -4.74
CA LEU A 206 -4.11 -11.03 -5.46
C LEU A 206 -3.54 -12.03 -4.46
N ALA A 207 -4.44 -12.75 -3.78
CA ALA A 207 -4.10 -13.64 -2.67
C ALA A 207 -3.40 -14.94 -3.11
N ASP A 208 -3.51 -15.34 -4.38
CA ASP A 208 -2.79 -16.50 -4.91
C ASP A 208 -2.16 -16.19 -6.28
N PRO A 209 -0.83 -16.16 -6.38
CA PRO A 209 -0.12 -15.96 -7.65
C PRO A 209 -0.12 -17.20 -8.55
N ILE A 210 -0.56 -18.36 -8.06
CA ILE A 210 -0.70 -19.60 -8.85
C ILE A 210 -2.05 -19.62 -9.59
N GLU A 211 -3.06 -18.92 -9.06
CA GLU A 211 -4.37 -18.82 -9.70
C GLU A 211 -4.26 -18.12 -11.07
N THR A 212 -4.93 -18.71 -12.06
CA THR A 212 -4.94 -18.21 -13.44
C THR A 212 -5.81 -16.96 -13.61
N PHE A 213 -6.59 -16.61 -12.59
CA PHE A 213 -7.48 -15.47 -12.58
C PHE A 213 -7.56 -14.81 -11.20
N PHE A 214 -7.95 -13.55 -11.21
CA PHE A 214 -8.17 -12.68 -10.05
C PHE A 214 -9.55 -12.04 -10.16
N LYS A 215 -10.18 -11.67 -9.04
CA LYS A 215 -11.52 -11.08 -9.03
C LYS A 215 -11.53 -9.79 -8.22
N ALA A 216 -12.20 -8.76 -8.72
CA ALA A 216 -12.35 -7.48 -8.03
C ALA A 216 -13.82 -7.03 -7.98
N PRO A 217 -14.26 -6.26 -6.96
CA PRO A 217 -15.63 -5.76 -6.86
C PRO A 217 -16.04 -4.89 -8.04
N ILE A 218 -17.28 -5.05 -8.54
CA ILE A 218 -17.87 -4.14 -9.53
C ILE A 218 -18.03 -2.73 -8.94
N ASP A 219 -18.36 -2.64 -7.65
CA ASP A 219 -18.46 -1.36 -6.95
C ASP A 219 -17.05 -0.80 -6.68
N ARG A 220 -16.76 0.36 -7.25
CA ARG A 220 -15.49 1.09 -7.12
C ARG A 220 -15.11 1.44 -5.68
N ASN A 221 -16.10 1.56 -4.80
CA ASN A 221 -15.89 1.94 -3.41
C ASN A 221 -15.74 0.72 -2.50
N GLN A 222 -15.85 -0.49 -3.04
CA GLN A 222 -15.62 -1.72 -2.29
C GLN A 222 -14.19 -2.22 -2.47
N ALA A 223 -13.71 -2.87 -1.43
CA ALA A 223 -12.48 -3.64 -1.46
C ALA A 223 -12.79 -5.08 -1.02
N CYS A 224 -12.10 -6.06 -1.61
CA CYS A 224 -12.17 -7.43 -1.12
C CYS A 224 -10.79 -8.07 -0.98
N ILE A 225 -10.58 -8.78 0.12
CA ILE A 225 -9.36 -9.54 0.39
C ILE A 225 -9.70 -11.02 0.54
N GLY A 226 -8.89 -11.88 -0.07
CA GLY A 226 -9.04 -13.32 -0.02
C GLY A 226 -9.23 -13.94 -1.40
N LEU A 227 -9.48 -15.25 -1.41
CA LEU A 227 -9.81 -16.00 -2.61
C LEU A 227 -11.31 -16.27 -2.61
N THR A 228 -11.91 -16.43 -3.78
CA THR A 228 -13.22 -17.06 -3.88
C THR A 228 -13.37 -17.96 -5.11
N ASN A 229 -13.69 -19.23 -4.85
CA ASN A 229 -13.96 -20.22 -5.90
C ASN A 229 -15.37 -20.06 -6.48
N ARG A 230 -16.26 -19.37 -5.77
CA ARG A 230 -17.59 -19.03 -6.29
C ARG A 230 -17.46 -17.89 -7.28
N ASP A 231 -18.44 -17.78 -8.17
CA ASP A 231 -18.61 -16.61 -9.02
C ASP A 231 -19.71 -15.73 -8.41
N PRO A 232 -19.44 -15.05 -7.28
CA PRO A 232 -20.46 -14.21 -6.68
C PRO A 232 -20.80 -13.10 -7.68
N SER A 233 -22.10 -12.87 -7.85
CA SER A 233 -22.61 -11.67 -8.49
C SER A 233 -21.93 -10.45 -7.85
N GLY A 234 -21.43 -9.52 -8.66
CA GLY A 234 -20.76 -8.32 -8.14
C GLY A 234 -19.24 -8.33 -8.24
N LEU A 235 -18.61 -9.34 -8.84
CA LEU A 235 -17.17 -9.34 -9.13
C LEU A 235 -16.89 -9.33 -10.64
N VAL A 236 -15.80 -8.66 -11.01
CA VAL A 236 -15.19 -8.70 -12.35
C VAL A 236 -14.00 -9.62 -12.30
N ARG A 237 -13.88 -10.50 -13.29
CA ARG A 237 -12.78 -11.44 -13.42
C ARG A 237 -11.68 -10.86 -14.31
N TYR A 238 -10.45 -10.98 -13.85
CA TYR A 238 -9.22 -10.72 -14.58
C TYR A 238 -8.51 -12.04 -14.84
N HIS A 239 -8.22 -12.37 -16.09
CA HIS A 239 -7.42 -13.55 -16.43
C HIS A 239 -5.97 -13.15 -16.61
N VAL A 240 -5.06 -13.72 -15.82
CA VAL A 240 -3.62 -13.45 -15.94
C VAL A 240 -3.11 -13.87 -17.32
N GLN A 241 -3.72 -14.91 -17.91
CA GLN A 241 -3.43 -15.37 -19.27
C GLN A 241 -3.76 -14.32 -20.35
N ASN A 242 -4.60 -13.32 -20.07
CA ASN A 242 -4.80 -12.21 -21.00
C ASN A 242 -3.53 -11.35 -21.15
N VAL A 243 -2.58 -11.45 -20.23
CA VAL A 243 -1.24 -10.87 -20.38
C VAL A 243 -0.40 -11.66 -21.41
N ALA A 244 -0.70 -12.94 -21.64
CA ALA A 244 0.00 -13.73 -22.65
C ALA A 244 -0.29 -13.26 -24.09
N LEU A 245 -1.33 -12.45 -24.33
CA LEU A 245 -1.57 -11.81 -25.63
C LEU A 245 -0.47 -10.83 -26.04
N TRP A 246 0.29 -10.30 -25.08
CA TRP A 246 1.47 -9.48 -25.35
C TRP A 246 2.68 -10.33 -25.77
N SER A 247 2.58 -11.66 -25.68
CA SER A 247 3.52 -12.61 -26.23
C SER A 247 2.95 -13.13 -27.55
N SER A 248 3.62 -12.81 -28.66
CA SER A 248 3.19 -13.07 -30.04
C SER A 248 2.90 -14.54 -30.38
N SER A 249 3.14 -15.48 -29.47
CA SER A 249 3.13 -16.92 -29.73
C SER A 249 1.99 -17.71 -29.07
N LEU A 250 1.16 -17.13 -28.20
CA LEU A 250 0.37 -17.94 -27.24
C LEU A 250 -1.14 -17.73 -27.14
N ALA A 251 -1.78 -16.77 -27.83
CA ALA A 251 -3.20 -16.51 -27.59
C ALA A 251 -4.06 -16.48 -28.87
N LYS A 252 -5.21 -17.18 -28.82
CA LYS A 252 -6.31 -17.00 -29.78
C LYS A 252 -6.84 -15.57 -29.66
N PRO A 253 -7.32 -14.94 -30.75
CA PRO A 253 -7.99 -13.65 -30.65
C PRO A 253 -9.17 -13.75 -29.66
N VAL A 254 -9.23 -12.78 -28.75
CA VAL A 254 -10.29 -12.65 -27.74
C VAL A 254 -11.03 -11.34 -28.00
N ASP A 255 -12.34 -11.30 -27.81
CA ASP A 255 -13.13 -10.07 -27.92
C ASP A 255 -12.54 -9.00 -27.00
N TRP A 256 -12.27 -7.81 -27.55
CA TRP A 256 -11.70 -6.69 -26.81
C TRP A 256 -12.52 -6.30 -25.56
N ARG A 257 -13.83 -6.61 -25.57
CA ARG A 257 -14.78 -6.36 -24.47
C ARG A 257 -14.62 -7.31 -23.29
N GLU A 258 -13.89 -8.41 -23.46
CA GLU A 258 -13.65 -9.40 -22.39
C GLU A 258 -12.36 -9.11 -21.62
N PHE A 259 -11.61 -8.08 -22.02
CA PHE A 259 -10.43 -7.65 -21.27
C PHE A 259 -10.80 -6.81 -20.06
N ALA A 260 -10.37 -7.31 -18.90
CA ALA A 260 -10.08 -6.50 -17.75
C ALA A 260 -8.58 -6.21 -17.69
N PHE A 261 -8.21 -4.98 -17.34
CA PHE A 261 -6.84 -4.54 -17.18
C PHE A 261 -6.55 -4.26 -15.72
N ALA A 262 -5.56 -4.95 -15.16
CA ALA A 262 -5.14 -4.73 -13.79
C ALA A 262 -4.23 -3.50 -13.68
N VAL A 263 -4.56 -2.62 -12.75
CA VAL A 263 -3.73 -1.48 -12.33
C VAL A 263 -3.53 -1.56 -10.82
N HIS A 264 -2.29 -1.40 -10.34
CA HIS A 264 -2.06 -1.33 -8.89
C HIS A 264 -2.90 -0.21 -8.27
N ALA A 265 -3.54 -0.46 -7.13
CA ALA A 265 -4.43 0.52 -6.49
C ALA A 265 -3.73 1.88 -6.25
N SER A 266 -2.48 1.84 -5.81
CA SER A 266 -1.67 3.05 -5.63
C SER A 266 -1.21 3.70 -6.94
N CYS A 267 -0.90 2.91 -7.99
CA CYS A 267 -0.63 3.47 -9.32
C CYS A 267 -1.87 4.20 -9.87
N TRP A 268 -3.07 3.72 -9.56
CA TRP A 268 -4.30 4.42 -9.87
C TRP A 268 -4.42 5.74 -9.11
N SER A 269 -4.19 5.73 -7.79
CA SER A 269 -4.14 6.96 -6.97
C SER A 269 -3.17 8.01 -7.53
N LEU A 270 -2.00 7.58 -8.00
CA LEU A 270 -1.03 8.46 -8.65
C LEU A 270 -1.49 8.96 -10.00
N THR A 271 -2.19 8.13 -10.78
CA THR A 271 -2.77 8.53 -12.07
C THR A 271 -3.75 9.68 -11.86
N LEU A 272 -4.65 9.57 -10.88
CA LEU A 272 -5.60 10.64 -10.54
C LEU A 272 -4.90 11.95 -10.12
N ARG A 273 -3.78 11.85 -9.42
CA ARG A 273 -3.00 13.03 -8.98
C ARG A 273 -2.22 13.68 -10.11
N PHE A 274 -1.60 12.88 -10.98
CA PHE A 274 -0.67 13.38 -11.99
C PHE A 274 -1.33 13.71 -13.32
N VAL A 275 -2.25 12.86 -13.78
CA VAL A 275 -2.91 13.03 -15.06
C VAL A 275 -4.02 14.06 -14.91
N ASP A 276 -5.13 13.67 -14.29
CA ASP A 276 -6.26 14.52 -13.93
C ASP A 276 -7.22 13.72 -13.01
N ALA A 277 -7.99 14.40 -12.16
CA ALA A 277 -9.04 13.75 -11.38
C ALA A 277 -10.20 13.28 -12.27
N ASP A 278 -10.39 13.92 -13.43
CA ASP A 278 -11.44 13.62 -14.40
C ASP A 278 -11.14 12.38 -15.28
N VAL A 279 -9.98 11.75 -15.09
CA VAL A 279 -9.58 10.55 -15.85
C VAL A 279 -10.60 9.41 -15.75
N GLU A 280 -11.31 9.30 -14.62
CA GLU A 280 -12.38 8.30 -14.43
C GLU A 280 -13.56 8.47 -15.40
N ASN A 281 -13.83 9.69 -15.87
CA ASN A 281 -14.87 9.95 -16.86
C ASN A 281 -14.40 9.61 -18.29
N HIS A 282 -13.10 9.37 -18.46
CA HIS A 282 -12.47 9.13 -19.76
C HIS A 282 -11.58 7.87 -19.75
N LEU A 283 -12.01 6.82 -19.03
CA LEU A 283 -11.26 5.56 -18.88
C LEU A 283 -10.82 4.95 -20.22
N TYR A 284 -11.67 5.02 -21.25
CA TYR A 284 -11.33 4.52 -22.58
C TYR A 284 -10.08 5.20 -23.16
N SER A 285 -9.93 6.51 -22.96
CA SER A 285 -8.83 7.30 -23.54
C SER A 285 -7.53 7.03 -22.81
N ILE A 286 -7.53 7.07 -21.47
CA ILE A 286 -6.31 6.77 -20.69
C ILE A 286 -5.87 5.32 -20.87
N LEU A 287 -6.83 4.38 -20.97
CA LEU A 287 -6.53 2.98 -21.21
C LEU A 287 -5.92 2.80 -22.61
N ALA A 288 -6.50 3.37 -23.66
CA ALA A 288 -5.97 3.28 -25.01
C ALA A 288 -4.53 3.82 -25.10
N VAL A 289 -4.28 4.99 -24.52
CA VAL A 289 -2.94 5.60 -24.48
C VAL A 289 -1.96 4.74 -23.68
N SER A 290 -2.39 4.20 -22.53
CA SER A 290 -1.54 3.35 -21.69
C SER A 290 -1.19 2.04 -22.39
N LEU A 291 -2.15 1.40 -23.06
CA LEU A 291 -1.94 0.17 -23.84
C LEU A 291 -1.00 0.41 -25.01
N LYS A 292 -1.20 1.52 -25.74
CA LYS A 292 -0.30 1.90 -26.83
C LYS A 292 1.12 2.13 -26.30
N ARG A 293 1.26 2.86 -25.20
CA ARG A 293 2.60 3.08 -24.63
C ARG A 293 3.24 1.78 -24.16
N MET A 294 2.44 0.87 -23.62
CA MET A 294 2.89 -0.47 -23.24
C MET A 294 3.41 -1.25 -24.46
N THR A 295 2.73 -1.20 -25.62
CA THR A 295 3.25 -1.82 -26.86
C THR A 295 4.60 -1.26 -27.27
N GLU A 296 4.77 0.07 -27.26
CA GLU A 296 6.00 0.75 -27.69
C GLU A 296 7.17 0.39 -26.78
N LEU A 297 6.94 0.36 -25.46
CA LEU A 297 7.99 0.01 -24.49
C LEU A 297 8.36 -1.49 -24.52
N HIS A 298 7.40 -2.37 -24.86
CA HIS A 298 7.68 -3.80 -25.00
C HIS A 298 8.56 -4.11 -26.21
N SER A 299 8.42 -3.35 -27.32
CA SER A 299 9.28 -3.53 -28.51
C SER A 299 10.72 -3.09 -28.31
N GLU A 300 10.99 -2.17 -27.37
CA GLU A 300 12.30 -1.55 -27.24
C GLU A 300 13.20 -2.19 -26.16
N GLU A 301 12.66 -2.73 -25.05
CA GLU A 301 13.51 -2.99 -23.87
C GLU A 301 13.17 -4.20 -22.96
N PHE A 302 12.14 -5.03 -23.17
CA PHE A 302 11.68 -5.94 -22.08
C PHE A 302 11.28 -7.38 -22.43
N PRO A 303 11.97 -8.41 -21.87
CA PRO A 303 11.39 -9.73 -21.67
C PRO A 303 10.43 -9.69 -20.46
N VAL A 304 9.13 -9.76 -20.76
CA VAL A 304 7.98 -9.53 -19.85
C VAL A 304 7.94 -10.48 -18.64
N TRP A 305 8.58 -11.64 -18.75
CA TRP A 305 8.43 -12.74 -17.80
C TRP A 305 9.44 -12.74 -16.65
N ASP A 306 10.66 -12.24 -16.86
CA ASP A 306 11.71 -12.22 -15.83
C ASP A 306 11.45 -11.18 -14.72
N SER A 307 10.48 -10.30 -14.95
CA SER A 307 10.07 -9.22 -14.06
C SER A 307 9.14 -9.70 -12.94
N TRP A 308 8.26 -10.68 -13.16
CA TRP A 308 7.26 -11.10 -12.17
C TRP A 308 7.89 -11.75 -10.93
N THR A 309 8.95 -12.53 -11.11
CA THR A 309 9.71 -13.15 -10.02
C THR A 309 10.61 -12.14 -9.29
N LYS A 310 11.21 -11.17 -9.99
CA LYS A 310 11.96 -10.05 -9.37
C LYS A 310 11.05 -9.06 -8.63
N LYS A 311 9.81 -8.85 -9.11
CA LYS A 311 8.79 -7.96 -8.53
C LYS A 311 8.36 -8.32 -7.11
N ARG A 312 8.51 -9.58 -6.68
CA ARG A 312 8.25 -9.98 -5.27
C ARG A 312 9.13 -9.25 -4.24
N ARG A 313 10.21 -8.59 -4.68
CA ARG A 313 11.10 -7.80 -3.80
C ARG A 313 10.93 -6.30 -3.94
N ALA A 314 10.07 -5.84 -4.86
CA ALA A 314 9.93 -4.42 -5.18
C ALA A 314 9.16 -3.70 -4.07
N GLN A 315 9.85 -2.81 -3.36
CA GLN A 315 9.26 -1.88 -2.40
C GLN A 315 8.36 -0.88 -3.15
N ASP A 316 7.28 -0.40 -2.50
CA ASP A 316 6.46 0.70 -3.01
C ASP A 316 7.38 1.89 -3.41
N PRO A 317 7.42 2.27 -4.70
CA PRO A 317 8.31 3.32 -5.18
C PRO A 317 7.91 4.72 -4.69
N PHE A 318 6.70 4.90 -4.18
CA PHE A 318 6.18 6.18 -3.70
C PHE A 318 6.19 6.27 -2.19
N ARG A 319 6.00 5.13 -1.51
CA ARG A 319 6.10 5.02 -0.05
C ARG A 319 7.34 4.25 0.35
N ILE A 320 8.49 4.94 0.32
CA ILE A 320 9.79 4.35 0.64
C ILE A 320 10.05 4.48 2.16
N PRO A 321 9.95 3.41 2.98
CA PRO A 321 10.23 3.43 4.42
C PRO A 321 11.50 4.15 4.87
N VAL A 322 12.55 4.13 4.03
CA VAL A 322 13.80 4.86 4.30
C VAL A 322 13.54 6.37 4.42
N ILE A 323 12.67 6.94 3.58
CA ILE A 323 12.29 8.36 3.65
C ILE A 323 11.57 8.64 4.97
N GLY A 324 10.65 7.76 5.40
CA GLY A 324 9.96 7.89 6.68
C GLY A 324 10.94 7.93 7.87
N ARG A 325 11.93 7.05 7.90
CA ARG A 325 12.99 7.07 8.93
C ARG A 325 13.85 8.35 8.85
N LEU A 326 14.14 8.82 7.66
CA LEU A 326 14.91 10.05 7.44
C LEU A 326 14.14 11.29 7.92
N ILE A 327 12.82 11.34 7.73
CA ILE A 327 11.96 12.40 8.27
C ILE A 327 12.04 12.42 9.80
N GLU A 328 11.90 11.27 10.45
CA GLU A 328 12.02 11.18 11.91
C GLU A 328 13.43 11.55 12.41
N GLU A 329 14.47 11.20 11.66
CA GLU A 329 15.83 11.66 11.94
C GLU A 329 15.93 13.18 11.83
N CYS A 330 15.36 13.80 10.79
CA CYS A 330 15.33 15.25 10.61
C CYS A 330 14.58 15.97 11.73
N LYS A 331 13.45 15.40 12.21
CA LYS A 331 12.73 15.90 13.39
C LYS A 331 13.61 15.90 14.62
N ARG A 332 14.27 14.76 14.89
CA ARG A 332 15.19 14.63 16.03
C ARG A 332 16.34 15.64 15.94
N ARG A 333 16.97 15.79 14.78
CA ARG A 333 18.07 16.75 14.54
C ARG A 333 17.66 18.20 14.79
N ARG A 334 16.41 18.54 14.47
CA ARG A 334 15.85 19.88 14.70
C ARG A 334 15.50 20.12 16.17
N ALA A 335 15.02 19.08 16.85
CA ALA A 335 14.66 19.13 18.27
C ALA A 335 15.88 19.09 19.21
N GLU A 336 16.98 18.48 18.78
CA GLU A 336 18.24 18.52 19.53
C GLU A 336 18.74 19.97 19.62
N PRO A 337 18.95 20.52 20.84
CA PRO A 337 19.51 21.85 20.98
C PRO A 337 20.84 21.84 20.25
N ALA A 338 20.98 22.72 19.24
CA ALA A 338 22.18 22.81 18.42
C ALA A 338 23.39 22.66 19.35
N PRO A 339 24.19 21.59 19.20
CA PRO A 339 25.16 21.19 20.21
C PRO A 339 25.97 22.42 20.50
N ALA A 340 25.86 22.93 21.74
CA ALA A 340 26.27 24.27 22.14
C ALA A 340 27.59 24.57 21.44
N LEU A 341 27.49 25.19 20.26
CA LEU A 341 28.63 25.35 19.39
C LEU A 341 29.32 26.45 20.13
N ARG A 342 30.34 26.00 20.87
CA ARG A 342 31.08 26.73 21.88
C ARG A 342 31.03 28.18 21.48
N ARG A 343 30.54 29.03 22.40
CA ARG A 343 30.68 30.49 22.36
C ARG A 343 32.17 30.86 22.28
N SER A 344 32.86 30.42 21.24
CA SER A 344 34.14 30.92 20.77
C SER A 344 33.77 32.15 19.95
N SER A 345 33.42 33.19 20.68
CA SER A 345 33.14 34.55 20.24
C SER A 345 34.37 35.25 19.63
N ARG A 346 35.36 34.50 19.12
CA ARG A 346 36.64 35.08 18.64
C ARG A 346 37.12 34.61 17.28
N VAL A 347 36.39 33.75 16.57
CA VAL A 347 36.64 33.56 15.14
C VAL A 347 35.50 34.21 14.39
N ARG A 348 35.58 35.53 14.20
CA ARG A 348 34.93 36.18 13.06
C ARG A 348 35.51 35.50 11.83
N SER A 349 34.86 34.43 11.35
CA SER A 349 35.25 33.83 10.10
C SER A 349 35.22 34.94 9.07
N ARG A 350 36.35 35.18 8.41
CA ARG A 350 36.38 35.91 7.16
C ARG A 350 35.64 35.03 6.17
N ILE A 351 34.31 35.03 6.25
CA ILE A 351 33.45 34.35 5.29
C ILE A 351 33.84 34.95 3.93
N PRO A 352 34.26 34.14 2.95
CA PRO A 352 34.29 34.58 1.58
C PRO A 352 32.84 34.94 1.24
N ARG A 353 32.50 36.22 1.34
CA ARG A 353 31.22 36.72 0.86
C ARG A 353 31.30 36.57 -0.65
N LEU A 354 30.76 35.47 -1.16
CA LEU A 354 30.27 35.48 -2.53
C LEU A 354 29.25 36.63 -2.54
N ASN A 355 29.64 37.76 -3.12
CA ASN A 355 28.79 38.95 -3.28
C ASN A 355 27.75 38.66 -4.39
N LEU A 356 27.00 37.59 -4.23
CA LEU A 356 25.96 37.14 -5.14
C LEU A 356 24.60 37.32 -4.47
N PRO A 357 23.58 37.83 -5.19
CA PRO A 357 22.21 37.78 -4.73
C PRO A 357 21.77 36.34 -4.40
N CYS A 358 20.88 36.19 -3.41
CA CYS A 358 20.38 34.88 -2.95
C CYS A 358 19.80 34.05 -4.12
N ASP A 359 19.07 34.68 -5.03
CA ASP A 359 18.44 34.00 -6.17
C ASP A 359 19.48 33.42 -7.13
N ILE A 360 20.58 34.15 -7.37
CA ILE A 360 21.70 33.66 -8.19
C ILE A 360 22.38 32.48 -7.50
N LEU A 361 22.52 32.54 -6.18
CA LEU A 361 23.06 31.43 -5.42
C LEU A 361 22.16 30.18 -5.52
N CYS A 362 20.85 30.32 -5.37
CA CYS A 362 19.90 29.23 -5.56
C CYS A 362 19.98 28.63 -6.97
N LEU A 363 20.07 29.46 -8.02
CA LEU A 363 20.24 29.00 -9.40
C LEU A 363 21.54 28.21 -9.61
N ILE A 364 22.64 28.64 -8.99
CA ILE A 364 23.91 27.89 -9.02
C ILE A 364 23.73 26.53 -8.35
N LEU A 365 23.15 26.53 -7.15
CA LEU A 365 22.96 25.31 -6.39
C LEU A 365 22.06 24.32 -7.13
N ASP A 366 21.00 24.76 -7.82
CA ASP A 366 20.13 23.93 -8.65
C ASP A 366 20.85 23.19 -9.80
N ARG A 367 22.04 23.66 -10.20
CA ARG A 367 22.89 22.98 -11.19
C ARG A 367 23.89 22.01 -10.59
N LEU A 368 24.04 21.99 -9.26
CA LEU A 368 24.98 21.12 -8.55
C LEU A 368 24.29 19.86 -8.05
N ASP A 369 25.03 18.76 -7.99
CA ASP A 369 24.56 17.54 -7.32
C ASP A 369 24.71 17.61 -5.80
N TYR A 370 24.06 16.69 -5.08
CA TYR A 370 24.04 16.70 -3.61
C TYR A 370 25.44 16.76 -2.97
N LEU A 371 26.44 16.09 -3.57
CA LEU A 371 27.81 16.08 -3.05
C LEU A 371 28.50 17.43 -3.27
N SER A 372 28.34 18.00 -4.46
CA SER A 372 28.87 19.31 -4.82
C SER A 372 28.20 20.41 -4.01
N VAL A 373 26.88 20.36 -3.83
CA VAL A 373 26.12 21.26 -2.95
C VAL A 373 26.62 21.16 -1.50
N ARG A 374 26.86 19.94 -1.00
CA ARG A 374 27.37 19.74 0.37
C ARG A 374 28.75 20.39 0.55
N ARG A 375 29.67 20.18 -0.39
CA ARG A 375 31.01 20.81 -0.41
C ARG A 375 30.93 22.33 -0.55
N PHE A 376 30.06 22.82 -1.44
CA PHE A 376 29.83 24.24 -1.64
C PHE A 376 29.35 24.91 -0.35
N CYS A 377 28.34 24.34 0.32
CA CYS A 377 27.83 24.88 1.58
C CYS A 377 28.87 24.85 2.71
N GLN A 378 29.80 23.88 2.70
CA GLN A 378 30.92 23.83 3.63
C GLN A 378 31.95 24.92 3.35
N ALA A 379 32.22 25.24 2.08
CA ALA A 379 33.19 26.24 1.68
C ALA A 379 32.70 27.69 1.91
N VAL A 380 31.42 27.95 1.61
CA VAL A 380 30.85 29.31 1.61
C VAL A 380 30.30 29.71 2.99
N HIS A 381 30.05 28.75 3.89
CA HIS A 381 29.47 28.99 5.23
C HIS A 381 28.16 29.82 5.24
N CYS A 382 27.47 29.91 4.10
CA CYS A 382 26.20 30.62 3.92
C CYS A 382 25.19 29.70 3.23
N PRO A 383 24.55 28.76 3.96
CA PRO A 383 23.53 27.90 3.37
C PRO A 383 22.26 28.71 3.06
N PRO A 384 21.54 28.40 1.97
CA PRO A 384 20.21 28.95 1.72
C PRO A 384 19.22 28.65 2.84
N MET A 385 18.14 29.42 2.87
CA MET A 385 17.01 29.24 3.79
C MET A 385 16.29 27.89 3.59
N ASP A 386 15.57 27.42 4.61
CA ASP A 386 14.78 26.19 4.56
C ASP A 386 13.77 26.17 3.40
N SER A 387 13.25 27.33 2.98
CA SER A 387 12.34 27.45 1.82
C SER A 387 12.97 26.95 0.52
N TYR A 388 14.26 27.22 0.30
CA TYR A 388 14.99 26.71 -0.86
C TYR A 388 15.11 25.18 -0.80
N TRP A 389 15.54 24.64 0.34
CA TRP A 389 15.69 23.18 0.50
C TRP A 389 14.36 22.44 0.38
N ARG A 390 13.27 23.02 0.87
CA ARG A 390 11.91 22.52 0.65
C ARG A 390 11.56 22.46 -0.84
N GLY A 391 11.79 23.55 -1.56
CA GLY A 391 11.53 23.62 -3.00
C GLY A 391 12.31 22.56 -3.78
N ARG A 392 13.60 22.40 -3.45
CA ARG A 392 14.48 21.42 -4.07
C ARG A 392 14.11 19.96 -3.74
N ALA A 393 13.69 19.69 -2.50
CA ALA A 393 13.27 18.35 -2.08
C ALA A 393 11.88 17.96 -2.61
N ALA A 394 11.02 18.93 -2.95
CA ALA A 394 9.62 18.70 -3.29
C ALA A 394 9.39 17.65 -4.40
N PRO A 395 10.14 17.63 -5.52
CA PRO A 395 9.98 16.59 -6.56
C PRO A 395 10.22 15.16 -6.04
N HIS A 396 10.97 15.01 -4.95
CA HIS A 396 11.30 13.72 -4.34
C HIS A 396 10.37 13.32 -3.19
N LEU A 397 9.50 14.22 -2.75
CA LEU A 397 8.59 14.03 -1.63
C LEU A 397 7.12 13.90 -2.06
N LEU A 398 6.86 13.59 -3.33
CA LEU A 398 5.52 13.26 -3.83
C LEU A 398 4.81 12.27 -2.89
N GLU A 399 3.53 12.55 -2.62
CA GLU A 399 2.65 11.87 -1.63
C GLU A 399 2.91 12.18 -0.15
N LEU A 400 3.92 12.99 0.17
CA LEU A 400 4.23 13.40 1.55
C LEU A 400 3.86 14.88 1.76
N ASP A 401 2.70 15.31 1.26
CA ASP A 401 2.21 16.68 1.45
C ASP A 401 2.04 17.02 2.94
N GLU A 402 1.78 16.00 3.77
CA GLU A 402 1.66 16.08 5.23
C GLU A 402 2.91 16.73 5.88
N ILE A 403 4.11 16.50 5.33
CA ILE A 403 5.35 17.01 5.94
C ILE A 403 5.73 18.42 5.47
N ARG A 404 5.04 18.99 4.48
CA ARG A 404 5.39 20.29 3.88
C ARG A 404 5.45 21.42 4.90
N HIS A 405 4.65 21.31 5.97
CA HIS A 405 4.54 22.30 7.04
C HIS A 405 5.31 21.91 8.31
N GLU A 406 6.01 20.77 8.32
CA GLU A 406 6.78 20.33 9.48
C GLU A 406 8.10 21.11 9.63
N ASP A 407 8.50 21.35 10.88
CA ASP A 407 9.81 21.92 11.21
C ASP A 407 10.86 20.80 11.17
N LEU A 408 11.52 20.67 10.03
CA LEU A 408 12.52 19.63 9.74
C LEU A 408 13.88 20.26 9.43
N ASP A 409 14.96 19.52 9.65
CA ASP A 409 16.24 19.78 8.98
C ASP A 409 16.09 19.51 7.47
N TRP A 410 15.50 20.47 6.75
CA TRP A 410 15.16 20.37 5.32
C TRP A 410 16.40 20.23 4.45
N ARG A 411 17.52 20.82 4.85
CA ARG A 411 18.81 20.65 4.18
C ARG A 411 19.28 19.20 4.26
N HIS A 412 19.26 18.60 5.44
CA HIS A 412 19.65 17.19 5.60
C HIS A 412 18.71 16.26 4.81
N LEU A 413 17.39 16.49 4.93
CA LEU A 413 16.39 15.71 4.21
C LEU A 413 16.62 15.73 2.70
N CYS A 414 16.78 16.92 2.12
CA CYS A 414 17.00 17.10 0.68
C CYS A 414 18.24 16.34 0.20
N LEU A 415 19.38 16.52 0.89
CA LEU A 415 20.65 15.94 0.47
C LEU A 415 20.69 14.41 0.61
N GLU A 416 20.12 13.86 1.69
CA GLU A 416 20.07 12.40 1.85
C GLU A 416 19.06 11.76 0.90
N ILE A 417 17.95 12.43 0.55
CA ILE A 417 17.05 11.95 -0.50
C ILE A 417 17.72 11.95 -1.87
N GLU A 418 18.43 13.01 -2.25
CA GLU A 418 19.18 13.04 -3.52
C GLU A 418 20.25 11.95 -3.60
N LYS A 419 20.92 11.68 -2.49
CA LYS A 419 21.86 10.56 -2.37
C LYS A 419 21.15 9.21 -2.54
N LEU A 420 20.03 8.99 -1.84
CA LEU A 420 19.22 7.77 -1.96
C LEU A 420 18.72 7.57 -3.39
N ARG A 421 18.32 8.64 -4.07
CA ARG A 421 17.87 8.60 -5.46
C ARG A 421 18.91 8.00 -6.41
N ARG A 422 20.21 8.22 -6.16
CA ARG A 422 21.29 7.64 -6.96
C ARG A 422 21.58 6.18 -6.65
N SER A 423 21.31 5.73 -5.43
CA SER A 423 21.68 4.38 -4.98
C SER A 423 20.53 3.40 -4.84
N SER A 424 19.28 3.85 -4.95
CA SER A 424 18.08 3.06 -4.66
C SER A 424 17.30 2.69 -5.92
N GLU A 425 17.09 1.39 -6.11
CA GLU A 425 16.21 0.84 -7.15
C GLU A 425 14.76 1.36 -7.04
N SER A 426 14.28 1.62 -5.82
CA SER A 426 12.93 2.17 -5.59
C SER A 426 12.77 3.56 -6.21
N PHE A 427 13.80 4.41 -6.10
CA PHE A 427 13.78 5.73 -6.72
C PHE A 427 13.90 5.67 -8.24
N TRP A 428 14.70 4.74 -8.76
CA TRP A 428 14.76 4.53 -10.21
C TRP A 428 13.40 4.09 -10.77
N THR A 429 12.74 3.14 -10.07
CA THR A 429 11.39 2.67 -10.41
C THR A 429 10.38 3.81 -10.34
N ARG A 430 10.45 4.63 -9.28
CA ARG A 430 9.61 5.83 -9.11
C ARG A 430 9.78 6.82 -10.27
N ASP A 431 11.01 7.21 -10.58
CA ASP A 431 11.33 8.16 -11.65
C ASP A 431 10.84 7.64 -13.01
N ARG A 432 11.03 6.34 -13.27
CA ARG A 432 10.51 5.68 -14.46
C ARG A 432 8.98 5.73 -14.52
N THR A 433 8.28 5.37 -13.45
CA THR A 433 6.81 5.42 -13.40
C THR A 433 6.30 6.83 -13.60
N LEU A 434 6.91 7.84 -12.96
CA LEU A 434 6.53 9.24 -13.13
C LEU A 434 6.77 9.75 -14.56
N LYS A 435 7.87 9.33 -15.19
CA LYS A 435 8.13 9.64 -16.60
C LYS A 435 7.05 9.05 -17.50
N ILE A 436 6.68 7.77 -17.29
CA ILE A 436 5.59 7.11 -18.04
C ILE A 436 4.26 7.85 -17.82
N LEU A 437 3.91 8.18 -16.57
CA LEU A 437 2.67 8.88 -16.25
C LEU A 437 2.60 10.28 -16.89
N ARG A 438 3.70 11.03 -16.94
CA ARG A 438 3.76 12.34 -17.63
C ARG A 438 3.53 12.20 -19.13
N HIS A 439 4.22 11.25 -19.77
CA HIS A 439 4.01 11.01 -21.20
C HIS A 439 2.57 10.56 -21.48
N ASN A 440 2.02 9.68 -20.63
CA ASN A 440 0.64 9.24 -20.75
C ASN A 440 -0.35 10.40 -20.56
N LYS A 441 -0.08 11.32 -19.63
CA LYS A 441 -0.89 12.54 -19.45
C LYS A 441 -0.96 13.34 -20.73
N ASP A 442 0.20 13.68 -21.29
CA ASP A 442 0.25 14.55 -22.48
C ASP A 442 -0.42 13.87 -23.68
N ALA A 443 -0.18 12.56 -23.86
CA ALA A 443 -0.81 11.77 -24.91
C ALA A 443 -2.33 11.62 -24.69
N TYR A 444 -2.79 11.44 -23.45
CA TYR A 444 -4.21 11.40 -23.08
C TYR A 444 -4.91 12.72 -23.40
N LEU A 445 -4.34 13.86 -22.99
CA LEU A 445 -4.91 15.18 -23.26
C LEU A 445 -4.96 15.48 -24.76
N ARG A 446 -3.93 15.07 -25.52
CA ARG A 446 -3.96 15.15 -26.99
C ARG A 446 -5.04 14.25 -27.57
N ASN A 447 -5.19 13.02 -27.05
CA ASN A 447 -6.17 12.05 -27.55
C ASN A 447 -7.61 12.54 -27.37
N LEU A 448 -7.91 13.18 -26.23
CA LEU A 448 -9.22 13.77 -25.96
C LEU A 448 -9.61 14.89 -26.94
N LYS A 449 -8.63 15.61 -27.48
CA LYS A 449 -8.87 16.71 -28.43
C LYS A 449 -9.05 16.25 -29.87
N LYS A 450 -8.83 14.97 -30.19
CA LYS A 450 -8.96 14.46 -31.56
C LYS A 450 -10.43 14.34 -31.96
N ALA A 451 -10.73 14.63 -33.22
CA ALA A 451 -12.04 14.37 -33.81
C ALA A 451 -12.41 12.87 -33.75
N GLN A 452 -11.40 11.99 -33.86
CA GLN A 452 -11.52 10.55 -33.68
C GLN A 452 -10.48 10.10 -32.64
N PRO A 453 -10.85 10.05 -31.35
CA PRO A 453 -9.95 9.58 -30.29
C PRO A 453 -9.56 8.12 -30.49
N LEU A 454 -8.31 7.80 -30.18
CA LEU A 454 -7.85 6.41 -30.09
C LEU A 454 -8.63 5.68 -29.00
N THR A 455 -9.15 4.49 -29.31
CA THR A 455 -9.89 3.65 -28.37
C THR A 455 -9.11 2.40 -27.97
N PRO A 456 -9.44 1.75 -26.83
CA PRO A 456 -8.80 0.49 -26.46
C PRO A 456 -9.04 -0.61 -27.50
N LYS A 457 -10.21 -0.62 -28.15
CA LYS A 457 -10.54 -1.52 -29.25
C LYS A 457 -9.51 -1.42 -30.38
N ASP A 458 -9.16 -0.20 -30.79
CA ASP A 458 -8.20 0.01 -31.88
C ASP A 458 -6.82 -0.56 -31.53
N VAL A 459 -6.37 -0.31 -30.29
CA VAL A 459 -5.06 -0.78 -29.80
C VAL A 459 -5.04 -2.29 -29.63
N ILE A 460 -6.08 -2.89 -29.02
CA ILE A 460 -6.18 -4.35 -28.81
C ILE A 460 -6.23 -5.08 -30.15
N ASN A 461 -7.05 -4.60 -31.10
CA ASN A 461 -7.10 -5.18 -32.44
C ASN A 461 -5.74 -5.06 -33.14
N HIS A 462 -5.04 -3.93 -32.98
CA HIS A 462 -3.70 -3.78 -33.52
C HIS A 462 -2.71 -4.80 -32.93
N ILE A 463 -2.76 -5.05 -31.62
CA ILE A 463 -1.91 -6.06 -30.97
C ILE A 463 -2.22 -7.47 -31.48
N GLN A 464 -3.51 -7.82 -31.55
CA GLN A 464 -3.97 -9.17 -31.92
C GLN A 464 -3.76 -9.50 -33.39
N TYR A 465 -3.91 -8.51 -34.28
CA TYR A 465 -3.95 -8.74 -35.74
C TYR A 465 -2.81 -8.03 -36.50
N GLY A 466 -2.11 -7.09 -35.88
CA GLY A 466 -1.14 -6.20 -36.56
C GLY A 466 0.28 -6.75 -36.66
N VAL A 467 0.65 -7.76 -35.88
CA VAL A 467 2.03 -8.30 -35.88
C VAL A 467 2.16 -9.44 -36.90
N GLY A 468 2.05 -9.09 -38.19
CA GLY A 468 2.52 -9.92 -39.30
C GLY A 468 1.64 -9.96 -40.55
N ARG A 469 1.83 -9.02 -41.50
CA ARG A 469 2.02 -9.31 -42.95
C ARG A 469 2.16 -8.11 -43.90
N ASP A 470 2.08 -6.86 -43.45
CA ASP A 470 2.34 -5.72 -44.36
C ASP A 470 3.15 -4.59 -43.73
N ALA A 471 4.37 -4.42 -44.22
CA ALA A 471 5.22 -3.25 -43.96
C ALA A 471 4.57 -1.93 -44.40
N ALA A 472 3.50 -1.98 -45.19
CA ALA A 472 2.74 -0.81 -45.64
C ALA A 472 1.92 -0.17 -44.50
N PHE A 473 1.41 -0.93 -43.53
CA PHE A 473 0.60 -0.37 -42.43
C PHE A 473 1.42 0.24 -41.28
N ASN A 474 2.71 -0.09 -41.17
CA ASN A 474 3.64 0.64 -40.31
C ASN A 474 3.80 2.12 -40.72
N ARG A 475 3.34 2.52 -41.92
CA ARG A 475 3.32 3.93 -42.36
C ARG A 475 2.09 4.70 -41.89
N VAL A 476 0.97 4.04 -41.56
CA VAL A 476 -0.24 4.72 -41.04
C VAL A 476 -0.10 5.04 -39.54
N PHE A 477 0.76 4.30 -38.83
CA PHE A 477 1.15 4.58 -37.45
C PHE A 477 2.57 5.16 -37.29
N LYS A 478 3.25 5.52 -38.39
CA LYS A 478 4.28 6.55 -38.31
C LYS A 478 3.57 7.84 -37.96
N TYR A 479 3.70 8.24 -36.70
CA TYR A 479 3.31 9.57 -36.29
C TYR A 479 3.97 10.61 -37.20
N PRO A 480 3.33 11.78 -37.42
CA PRO A 480 4.06 12.96 -37.86
C PRO A 480 5.30 13.13 -36.98
N ASP A 481 6.42 13.58 -37.54
CA ASP A 481 7.69 13.76 -36.83
C ASP A 481 7.63 14.73 -35.61
N GLU A 482 6.45 15.28 -35.31
CA GLU A 482 6.12 16.07 -34.12
C GLU A 482 6.08 15.28 -32.80
N PHE A 483 6.42 13.98 -32.81
CA PHE A 483 6.35 13.09 -31.65
C PHE A 483 7.72 12.71 -31.03
N ASN A 484 8.81 13.38 -31.44
CA ASN A 484 10.12 13.32 -30.76
C ASN A 484 10.40 14.57 -29.94
#